data_AF-A0A2E4PHQ6-F1
#
_entry.id   AF-A0A2E4PHQ6-F1
#
_cell.length_a   1.000
_cell.length_b   1.000
_cell.length_c   1.000
_cell.angle_alpha   90.00
_cell.angle_beta   90.00
_cell.angle_gamma   90.00
#
_symmetry.space_group_name_H-M   'P 1'
#
loop_
_entity.id
_entity.type
_entity.pdbx_description
1 polymer ?
#
loop_
_entity_poly.entity_id
_entity_poly.type
_entity_poly.pdbx_seq_one_letter_code
_entity_poly.pdbx_strand_id
1 'polypeptide(L)'
;MIKFGRGQFKLPKNKKFNYTPRHYEGKKIDNLYDFDSIIKKDRDAVSYNDLRAHWSEARANSRNRGNRQFNLRILIIVLVLLLLFMYIIDFDLSIFKKQ
;
A
#
# COMPACT_ATOMS: atom_id res chain seq x y z
N MET A 1 -3.41 21.49 5.24
CA MET A 1 -1.98 21.14 5.47
C MET A 1 -1.31 20.99 4.11
N ILE A 2 -0.60 22.04 3.67
CA ILE A 2 0.03 22.13 2.35
C ILE A 2 1.42 21.46 2.44
N LYS A 3 1.63 20.36 1.69
CA LYS A 3 2.92 19.65 1.66
C LYS A 3 3.90 20.35 0.71
N PHE A 4 4.79 21.17 1.26
CA PHE A 4 5.93 21.70 0.51
C PHE A 4 7.00 20.61 0.27
N GLY A 5 7.24 20.33 -1.01
CA GLY A 5 8.51 20.03 -1.67
C GLY A 5 9.57 19.17 -0.98
N ARG A 6 9.73 17.92 -1.47
CA ARG A 6 11.01 17.19 -1.49
C ARG A 6 11.27 16.50 -2.84
N GLY A 7 10.84 17.13 -3.94
CA GLY A 7 10.70 16.48 -5.24
C GLY A 7 11.55 17.03 -6.39
N GLN A 8 11.96 18.30 -6.37
CA GLN A 8 12.39 18.98 -7.60
C GLN A 8 13.88 18.77 -7.97
N PHE A 9 14.71 18.20 -7.08
CA PHE A 9 16.16 18.02 -7.32
C PHE A 9 16.67 16.64 -6.91
N LYS A 10 15.97 15.56 -7.28
CA LYS A 10 16.52 14.21 -7.10
C LYS A 10 17.23 13.78 -8.37
N LEU A 11 18.51 13.44 -8.24
CA LEU A 11 19.25 12.82 -9.34
C LEU A 11 18.58 11.50 -9.73
N PRO A 12 18.54 11.17 -11.04
CA PRO A 12 18.06 9.87 -11.48
C PRO A 12 18.93 8.78 -10.85
N LYS A 13 18.30 7.68 -10.44
CA LYS A 13 19.02 6.51 -9.93
C LYS A 13 19.72 5.81 -11.09
N ASN A 14 20.87 5.20 -10.83
CA ASN A 14 21.56 4.38 -11.83
C ASN A 14 20.63 3.27 -12.35
N LYS A 15 20.52 3.17 -13.67
CA LYS A 15 19.82 2.07 -14.33
C LYS A 15 20.62 0.79 -14.08
N LYS A 16 19.96 -0.26 -13.61
CA LYS A 16 20.59 -1.57 -13.45
C LYS A 16 20.52 -2.33 -14.77
N PHE A 17 21.59 -3.06 -15.08
CA PHE A 17 21.59 -3.98 -16.21
C PHE A 17 20.74 -5.21 -15.87
N ASN A 18 19.83 -5.56 -16.76
CA ASN A 18 18.91 -6.68 -16.60
C ASN A 18 19.34 -7.77 -17.59
N TYR A 19 20.05 -8.78 -17.10
CA TYR A 19 20.57 -9.86 -17.93
C TYR A 19 19.95 -11.19 -17.54
N THR A 20 19.47 -11.90 -18.55
CA THR A 20 18.99 -13.27 -18.44
C THR A 20 19.90 -14.14 -19.31
N PRO A 21 20.60 -15.14 -18.75
CA PRO A 21 21.41 -16.07 -19.54
C PRO A 21 20.55 -16.82 -20.56
N ARG A 22 21.11 -17.10 -21.74
CA ARG A 22 20.40 -17.74 -22.87
C ARG A 22 19.75 -19.09 -22.53
N HIS A 23 20.41 -19.89 -21.69
CA HIS A 23 19.98 -21.24 -21.33
C HIS A 23 19.33 -21.32 -19.94
N TYR A 24 19.04 -20.17 -19.33
CA TYR A 24 18.38 -20.11 -18.04
C TYR A 24 16.90 -19.80 -18.26
N GLU A 25 16.03 -20.60 -17.64
CA GLU A 25 14.62 -20.23 -17.49
C GLU A 25 14.57 -18.96 -16.63
N GLY A 26 14.48 -17.83 -17.32
CA GLY A 26 14.59 -16.51 -16.72
C GLY A 26 13.39 -16.13 -15.87
N LYS A 27 12.95 -14.89 -16.05
CA LYS A 27 11.82 -14.33 -15.32
C LYS A 27 10.56 -15.11 -15.65
N LYS A 28 9.86 -15.55 -14.61
CA LYS A 28 8.56 -16.20 -14.75
C LYS A 28 7.47 -15.12 -14.69
N ILE A 29 6.50 -15.20 -15.60
CA ILE A 29 5.33 -14.33 -15.57
C ILE A 29 4.35 -14.98 -14.60
N ASP A 30 4.23 -14.43 -13.40
CA ASP A 30 3.44 -15.04 -12.31
C ASP A 30 1.92 -15.05 -12.60
N ASN A 31 1.40 -14.10 -13.39
CA ASN A 31 -0.03 -14.04 -13.72
C ASN A 31 -0.28 -13.83 -15.23
N LEU A 32 -0.81 -14.87 -15.87
CA LEU A 32 -1.13 -14.89 -17.30
C LEU A 32 -2.33 -13.98 -17.65
N TYR A 33 -3.23 -13.74 -16.69
CA TYR A 33 -4.47 -12.97 -16.87
C TYR A 33 -4.35 -11.51 -16.44
N ASP A 34 -3.18 -11.09 -15.96
CA ASP A 34 -2.98 -9.70 -15.58
C ASP A 34 -3.01 -8.79 -16.83
N PHE A 35 -3.73 -7.67 -16.76
CA PHE A 35 -4.04 -6.77 -17.88
C PHE A 35 -2.82 -5.99 -18.40
N ASP A 36 -1.69 -6.06 -17.71
CA ASP A 36 -0.50 -5.30 -18.09
C ASP A 36 0.22 -5.89 -19.31
N SER A 37 0.97 -5.05 -20.03
CA SER A 37 1.63 -5.47 -21.27
C SER A 37 2.82 -6.41 -21.01
N ILE A 38 3.08 -7.33 -21.94
CA ILE A 38 4.19 -8.31 -21.84
C ILE A 38 5.54 -7.61 -21.62
N ILE A 39 5.78 -6.50 -22.32
CA ILE A 39 7.03 -5.72 -22.23
C ILE A 39 7.20 -5.10 -20.83
N LYS A 40 6.11 -4.60 -20.23
CA LYS A 40 6.15 -4.04 -18.87
C LYS A 40 6.41 -5.15 -17.85
N LYS A 41 5.71 -6.28 -17.97
CA LYS A 41 5.90 -7.46 -17.12
C LYS A 41 7.34 -7.95 -17.16
N ASP A 42 7.93 -8.08 -18.35
CA ASP A 42 9.33 -8.52 -18.48
C ASP A 42 10.31 -7.51 -17.85
N ARG A 43 10.08 -6.20 -18.00
CA ARG A 43 10.93 -5.17 -17.40
C ARG A 43 10.88 -5.21 -15.87
N ASP A 44 9.68 -5.35 -15.31
CA ASP A 44 9.43 -5.20 -13.88
C ASP A 44 9.61 -6.52 -13.12
N ALA A 45 9.56 -7.67 -13.81
CA ALA A 45 9.79 -8.98 -13.22
C ALA A 45 11.24 -9.14 -12.72
N VAL A 46 11.33 -9.77 -11.55
CA VAL A 46 12.59 -10.03 -10.84
C VAL A 46 13.12 -11.40 -11.24
N SER A 47 14.41 -11.48 -11.58
CA SER A 47 15.05 -12.77 -11.85
C SER A 47 15.18 -13.57 -10.55
N TYR A 48 15.07 -14.89 -10.61
CA TYR A 48 15.24 -15.77 -9.44
C TYR A 48 16.55 -15.48 -8.67
N ASN A 49 17.64 -15.16 -9.38
CA ASN A 49 18.95 -14.91 -8.78
C ASN A 49 19.09 -13.51 -8.14
N ASP A 50 18.13 -12.57 -8.34
CA ASP A 50 18.19 -11.23 -7.73
C ASP A 50 17.57 -11.23 -6.33
N LEU A 51 18.28 -11.86 -5.39
CA LEU A 51 17.88 -11.93 -3.97
C LEU A 51 17.64 -10.55 -3.37
N ARG A 52 18.41 -9.53 -3.79
CA ARG A 52 18.23 -8.17 -3.28
C ARG A 52 16.87 -7.60 -3.65
N ALA A 53 16.42 -7.81 -4.88
CA ALA A 53 15.11 -7.39 -5.34
C ALA A 53 14.00 -8.15 -4.61
N HIS A 54 14.10 -9.49 -4.50
CA HIS A 54 13.16 -10.32 -3.73
C HIS A 54 12.99 -9.83 -2.30
N TRP A 55 14.09 -9.56 -1.60
CA TRP A 55 14.05 -9.05 -0.23
C TRP A 55 13.48 -7.63 -0.14
N SER A 56 13.72 -6.80 -1.14
CA SER A 56 13.15 -5.45 -1.21
C SER A 56 11.64 -5.50 -1.41
N GLU A 57 11.16 -6.39 -2.27
CA GLU A 57 9.75 -6.62 -2.55
C GLU A 57 9.05 -7.25 -1.35
N ALA A 58 9.60 -8.31 -0.76
CA ALA A 58 9.07 -8.93 0.45
C ALA A 58 8.96 -7.90 1.60
N ARG A 59 9.97 -7.03 1.76
CA ARG A 59 9.92 -5.93 2.74
C ARG A 59 8.91 -4.85 2.36
N ALA A 60 8.65 -4.61 1.08
CA ALA A 60 7.62 -3.68 0.64
C ALA A 60 6.23 -4.24 0.94
N ASN A 61 5.99 -5.51 0.61
CA ASN A 61 4.74 -6.23 0.85
C ASN A 61 4.48 -6.43 2.34
N SER A 62 5.52 -6.64 3.16
CA SER A 62 5.39 -6.77 4.61
C SER A 62 5.09 -5.44 5.32
N ARG A 63 5.20 -4.29 4.63
CA ARG A 63 4.86 -2.97 5.21
C ARG A 63 3.35 -2.78 5.28
N ASN A 64 2.69 -3.52 6.16
CA ASN A 64 1.26 -3.37 6.46
C ASN A 64 0.91 -2.07 7.23
N ARG A 65 1.92 -1.28 7.62
CA ARG A 65 1.74 0.00 8.31
C ARG A 65 1.08 1.10 7.45
N GLY A 66 1.05 0.94 6.13
CA GLY A 66 0.43 1.90 5.19
C GLY A 66 -1.08 1.73 5.02
N ASN A 67 -1.62 0.55 5.32
CA ASN A 67 -3.05 0.24 5.16
C ASN A 67 -3.88 0.47 6.43
N ARG A 68 -3.35 1.21 7.41
CA ARG A 68 -4.17 1.76 8.49
C ARG A 68 -4.94 3.00 8.02
N GLN A 69 -5.50 2.93 6.81
CA GLN A 69 -6.52 3.86 6.35
C GLN A 69 -7.78 3.48 7.13
N PHE A 70 -8.16 4.29 8.12
CA PHE A 70 -9.48 4.13 8.72
C PHE A 70 -10.51 4.35 7.62
N ASN A 71 -11.30 3.33 7.32
CA ASN A 71 -12.37 3.47 6.35
C ASN A 71 -13.41 4.40 6.96
N LEU A 72 -13.61 5.57 6.35
CA LEU A 72 -14.52 6.60 6.83
C LEU A 72 -15.94 6.05 7.02
N ARG A 73 -16.32 5.03 6.23
CA ARG A 73 -17.57 4.27 6.40
C ARG A 73 -17.69 3.60 7.76
N ILE A 74 -16.62 2.93 8.22
CA ILE A 74 -16.60 2.25 9.53
C ILE A 74 -16.74 3.28 10.65
N LEU A 75 -16.07 4.44 10.53
CA LEU A 75 -16.20 5.53 11.49
C LEU A 75 -17.64 6.06 11.56
N ILE A 76 -18.29 6.28 10.40
CA ILE A 76 -19.69 6.70 10.34
C ILE A 76 -20.60 5.65 11.00
N ILE A 77 -20.42 4.36 10.67
CA ILE A 77 -21.23 3.27 11.24
C ILE A 77 -21.12 3.25 12.77
N VAL A 78 -19.89 3.33 13.31
CA VAL A 78 -19.67 3.35 14.76
C VAL A 78 -20.33 4.57 15.41
N LEU A 79 -20.24 5.75 14.78
CA LEU A 79 -20.85 6.97 15.30
C LEU A 79 -22.39 6.91 15.29
N VAL A 80 -23.00 6.36 14.23
CA VAL A 80 -24.45 6.15 14.15
C VAL A 80 -24.92 5.15 15.21
N LEU A 81 -24.21 4.02 15.38
CA LEU A 81 -24.54 3.05 16.43
C LEU A 81 -24.46 3.65 17.83
N LEU A 82 -23.44 4.46 18.11
CA LEU A 82 -23.31 5.15 19.39
C LEU A 82 -24.47 6.11 19.65
N LEU A 83 -24.87 6.91 18.65
CA LEU A 83 -26.01 7.82 18.76
C LEU A 83 -27.32 7.07 19.02
N LEU A 84 -27.55 5.96 18.30
CA LEU A 84 -28.76 5.16 18.44
C LEU A 84 -28.82 4.47 19.81
N PHE A 85 -27.68 3.94 20.27
CA PHE A 85 -27.54 3.39 21.61
C PHE A 85 -27.84 4.45 22.68
N MET A 86 -27.23 5.63 22.59
CA MET A 86 -27.45 6.72 23.53
C MET A 86 -28.90 7.21 23.56
N TYR A 87 -29.60 7.19 22.42
CA TYR A 87 -31.01 7.54 22.32
C TYR A 87 -31.92 6.54 23.04
N ILE A 88 -31.67 5.23 22.91
CA ILE A 88 -32.52 4.19 23.52
C ILE A 88 -32.50 4.26 25.06
N ILE A 89 -31.37 4.64 25.65
CA ILE A 89 -31.19 4.67 27.11
C ILE A 89 -31.46 6.05 27.73
N ASP A 90 -31.93 7.02 26.94
CA ASP A 90 -32.09 8.43 27.34
C ASP A 90 -30.85 9.01 28.04
N PHE A 91 -29.65 8.73 27.51
CA PHE A 91 -28.40 9.12 28.16
C PHE A 91 -28.19 10.64 28.09
N ASP A 92 -28.09 11.28 29.25
CA ASP A 92 -27.85 12.70 29.35
C ASP A 92 -26.36 13.05 29.12
N LEU A 93 -26.09 13.75 28.01
CA LEU A 93 -24.76 14.28 27.66
C LEU A 93 -24.33 15.46 28.55
N SER A 94 -25.26 16.06 29.31
CA SER A 94 -24.98 17.20 30.18
C SER A 94 -24.00 16.87 31.31
N ILE A 95 -23.87 15.58 31.68
CA ILE A 95 -22.94 15.08 32.70
C ILE A 95 -21.47 15.41 32.41
N PHE A 96 -21.13 15.68 31.14
CA PHE A 96 -19.78 16.03 30.72
C PHE A 96 -19.54 17.54 30.64
N LYS A 97 -20.56 18.38 30.87
CA LYS A 97 -20.38 19.83 31.00
C LYS A 97 -19.78 20.12 32.36
N LYS A 98 -18.48 20.40 32.39
CA LYS A 98 -17.83 20.99 33.56
C LYS A 98 -18.29 22.46 33.68
N GLN A 99 -18.70 22.86 34.88
CA GLN A 99 -19.00 24.26 35.22
C GLN A 99 -17.79 25.16 34.97
#